data_AF-A0A7X9RYJ8-F1
#
_entry.id   AF-A0A7X9RYJ8-F1
#
_cell.length_a   1.000
_cell.length_b   1.000
_cell.length_c   1.000
_cell.angle_alpha   90.00
_cell.angle_beta   90.00
_cell.angle_gamma   90.00
#
_symmetry.space_group_name_H-M   'P 1'
#
loop_
_entity.id
_entity.type
_entity.pdbx_description
1 polymer ?
#
loop_
_entity_poly.entity_id
_entity_poly.type
_entity_poly.pdbx_seq_one_letter_code
_entity_poly.pdbx_strand_id
1 'polypeptide(L)'
;MSQEEPYFSVQKDYTVSDLTQDAGDYYYSYSYLYNWIKMEENEDLKYELDSYFFLKLSTVFFEVSLPTTHRKFERKMIQSVALKKKKLILPLLVGGIVGPLSLVAANIGSVSLFTGLSLFIGASLLFYFGFVGNFQLEVKFKNGTENQFFIEVENADIQYFIQQVNTEIVVGNSRSS
;
A
#
# COMPACT_ATOMS: atom_id res chain seq x y z
N MET A 1 29.75 -66.36 -10.07
CA MET A 1 28.84 -65.33 -9.53
C MET A 1 28.42 -64.46 -10.71
N SER A 2 27.33 -64.85 -11.38
CA SER A 2 25.99 -64.21 -11.37
C SER A 2 26.02 -62.89 -12.16
N GLN A 3 25.74 -62.89 -13.47
CA GLN A 3 24.42 -62.72 -14.12
C GLN A 3 23.58 -61.58 -13.52
N GLU A 4 23.34 -60.52 -14.31
CA GLU A 4 22.06 -60.20 -14.96
C GLU A 4 22.18 -58.92 -15.81
N GLU A 5 21.55 -58.92 -17.00
CA GLU A 5 21.42 -57.77 -17.91
C GLU A 5 20.20 -56.86 -17.53
N PRO A 6 19.68 -55.99 -18.42
CA PRO A 6 19.41 -54.58 -18.15
C PRO A 6 17.96 -54.33 -17.68
N TYR A 7 17.65 -53.17 -17.08
CA TYR A 7 16.24 -52.77 -16.96
C TYR A 7 15.99 -51.28 -17.22
N PHE A 8 15.05 -51.12 -18.14
CA PHE A 8 14.42 -49.91 -18.66
C PHE A 8 13.40 -49.32 -17.67
N SER A 9 13.15 -48.01 -17.83
CA SER A 9 11.91 -47.26 -17.58
C SER A 9 11.28 -47.23 -16.19
N VAL A 10 10.91 -46.02 -15.73
CA VAL A 10 9.51 -45.57 -15.72
C VAL A 10 9.48 -44.06 -15.95
N GLN A 11 9.09 -43.61 -17.16
CA GLN A 11 8.44 -42.31 -17.32
C GLN A 11 7.19 -42.35 -16.44
N LYS A 12 7.15 -41.58 -15.35
CA LYS A 12 5.88 -41.30 -14.69
C LYS A 12 5.22 -40.16 -15.46
N ASP A 13 4.49 -40.54 -16.50
CA ASP A 13 3.39 -39.75 -17.00
C ASP A 13 2.42 -39.54 -15.84
N TYR A 14 2.42 -38.35 -15.27
CA TYR A 14 1.38 -37.95 -14.33
C TYR A 14 0.16 -37.61 -15.19
N THR A 15 -0.74 -38.59 -15.32
CA THR A 15 -2.07 -38.37 -15.88
C THR A 15 -2.82 -37.39 -14.99
N VAL A 16 -3.28 -36.29 -15.59
CA VAL A 16 -4.16 -35.29 -14.97
C VAL A 16 -5.52 -35.94 -14.75
N SER A 17 -5.70 -36.65 -13.64
CA SER A 17 -7.02 -37.11 -13.20
C SER A 17 -7.22 -37.12 -11.69
N ASP A 18 -6.18 -36.90 -10.88
CA ASP A 18 -6.28 -36.99 -9.42
C ASP A 18 -6.04 -35.65 -8.73
N LEU A 19 -6.92 -34.68 -8.99
CA LEU A 19 -7.12 -33.56 -8.07
C LEU A 19 -8.62 -33.35 -7.90
N THR A 20 -9.14 -34.08 -6.93
CA THR A 20 -10.40 -33.82 -6.26
C THR A 20 -10.54 -32.33 -5.93
N GLN A 21 -11.66 -31.80 -6.38
CA GLN A 21 -12.20 -30.48 -6.06
C GLN A 21 -12.40 -30.40 -4.54
N ASP A 22 -11.47 -29.76 -3.85
CA ASP A 22 -11.65 -29.37 -2.45
C ASP A 22 -11.60 -27.85 -2.34
N ALA A 23 -12.62 -27.32 -1.69
CA ALA A 23 -12.96 -25.91 -1.66
C ALA A 23 -12.02 -25.13 -0.72
N GLY A 24 -10.95 -24.59 -1.30
CA GLY A 24 -10.11 -23.58 -0.68
C GLY A 24 -9.31 -22.91 -1.78
N ASP A 25 -9.55 -21.62 -2.02
CA ASP A 25 -8.86 -20.81 -3.02
C ASP A 25 -7.37 -20.64 -2.68
N TYR A 26 -6.59 -21.70 -2.92
CA TYR A 26 -5.14 -21.62 -2.97
C TYR A 26 -4.74 -21.24 -4.40
N TYR A 27 -4.42 -19.96 -4.57
CA TYR A 27 -3.83 -19.46 -5.81
C TYR A 27 -2.38 -19.95 -5.93
N TYR A 28 -2.16 -21.03 -6.68
CA TYR A 28 -0.84 -21.38 -7.20
C TYR A 28 -0.69 -20.80 -8.59
N SER A 29 -0.04 -19.63 -8.72
CA SER A 29 0.39 -19.14 -10.04
C SER A 29 1.73 -19.79 -10.37
N TYR A 30 1.76 -20.65 -11.39
CA TYR A 30 3.00 -21.05 -12.05
C TYR A 30 3.48 -19.93 -12.97
N SER A 31 3.87 -18.79 -12.38
CA SER A 31 4.74 -17.87 -13.09
C SER A 31 6.14 -18.47 -13.00
N TYR A 32 6.66 -18.95 -14.13
CA TYR A 32 8.03 -19.43 -14.28
C TYR A 32 9.02 -18.26 -14.15
N LEU A 33 9.07 -17.61 -13.00
CA LEU A 33 10.13 -16.70 -12.59
C LEU A 33 11.21 -17.56 -11.94
N TYR A 34 12.02 -18.16 -12.80
CA TYR A 34 13.19 -18.89 -12.38
C TYR A 34 14.16 -17.94 -11.69
N ASN A 35 14.41 -18.11 -10.38
CA ASN A 35 15.41 -17.35 -9.61
C ASN A 35 16.82 -17.34 -10.25
N TRP A 36 17.09 -18.24 -11.20
CA TRP A 36 18.35 -18.37 -11.93
C TRP A 36 18.42 -17.55 -13.24
N ILE A 37 17.32 -16.98 -13.71
CA ILE A 37 17.31 -16.06 -14.87
C ILE A 37 17.29 -14.64 -14.33
N LYS A 38 18.46 -13.98 -14.33
CA LYS A 38 18.57 -12.54 -14.04
C LYS A 38 17.91 -11.77 -15.18
N MET A 39 16.62 -11.47 -15.05
CA MET A 39 15.96 -10.46 -15.89
C MET A 39 16.50 -9.09 -15.50
N GLU A 40 16.90 -8.29 -16.49
CA GLU A 40 17.19 -6.88 -16.26
C GLU A 40 15.90 -6.18 -15.82
N GLU A 41 15.96 -5.55 -14.65
CA GLU A 41 14.82 -4.83 -14.09
C GLU A 41 14.63 -3.52 -14.88
N ASN A 42 13.66 -3.52 -15.80
CA ASN A 42 13.32 -2.31 -16.53
C ASN A 42 12.46 -1.39 -15.67
N GLU A 43 12.78 -0.10 -15.72
CA GLU A 43 11.97 0.94 -15.11
C GLU A 43 10.81 1.27 -16.05
N ASP A 44 9.63 0.71 -15.76
CA ASP A 44 8.44 0.92 -16.60
C ASP A 44 7.89 2.34 -16.38
N LEU A 45 7.77 2.75 -15.11
CA LEU A 45 7.27 4.07 -14.72
C LEU A 45 8.01 4.60 -13.49
N LYS A 46 8.36 5.88 -13.49
CA LYS A 46 8.94 6.56 -12.33
C LYS A 46 8.31 7.95 -12.17
N TYR A 47 7.92 8.28 -10.94
CA TYR A 47 7.45 9.59 -10.55
C TYR A 47 8.31 10.12 -9.41
N GLU A 48 8.90 11.28 -9.61
CA GLU A 48 9.74 11.94 -8.60
C GLU A 48 8.86 12.87 -7.76
N LEU A 49 8.83 12.63 -6.46
CA LEU A 49 8.18 13.48 -5.47
C LEU A 49 9.08 14.66 -5.10
N ASP A 50 10.39 14.39 -5.01
CA ASP A 50 11.47 15.34 -4.75
C ASP A 50 12.80 14.72 -5.26
N SER A 51 13.92 15.44 -5.09
CA SER A 51 15.27 15.03 -5.51
C SER A 51 15.73 13.66 -4.99
N TYR A 52 15.14 13.18 -3.89
CA TYR A 52 15.50 11.90 -3.25
C TYR A 52 14.31 10.94 -3.08
N PHE A 53 13.08 11.41 -3.33
CA PHE A 53 11.86 10.67 -3.04
C PHE A 53 11.11 10.37 -4.32
N PHE A 54 10.65 9.14 -4.46
CA PHE A 54 10.06 8.68 -5.72
C PHE A 54 9.08 7.53 -5.50
N LEU A 55 8.15 7.43 -6.44
CA LEU A 55 7.33 6.25 -6.66
C LEU A 55 7.81 5.61 -7.96
N LYS A 56 8.10 4.33 -7.94
CA LYS A 56 8.62 3.62 -9.11
C LYS A 56 7.89 2.31 -9.30
N LEU A 57 7.46 2.05 -10.53
CA LEU A 57 6.99 0.75 -10.97
C LEU A 57 8.05 0.17 -11.90
N SER A 58 8.62 -0.96 -11.50
CA SER A 58 9.42 -1.81 -12.36
C SER A 58 8.59 -2.97 -12.86
N THR A 59 9.21 -3.78 -13.73
CA THR A 59 8.61 -5.03 -14.22
C THR A 59 8.19 -5.97 -13.07
N VAL A 60 8.90 -5.94 -11.94
CA VAL A 60 8.68 -6.88 -10.82
C VAL A 60 8.16 -6.20 -9.55
N PHE A 61 8.55 -4.96 -9.27
CA PHE A 61 8.29 -4.30 -8.00
C PHE A 61 7.62 -2.94 -8.18
N PHE A 62 6.76 -2.60 -7.22
CA PHE A 62 6.37 -1.22 -6.94
C PHE A 62 7.15 -0.74 -5.72
N GLU A 63 7.90 0.33 -5.88
CA GLU A 63 8.78 0.92 -4.87
C GLU A 63 8.24 2.29 -4.45
N VAL A 64 8.14 2.46 -3.13
CA VAL A 64 7.71 3.68 -2.48
C VAL A 64 8.89 4.18 -1.66
N SER A 65 9.54 5.25 -2.13
CA SER A 65 10.63 5.94 -1.46
C SER A 65 10.13 7.28 -0.93
N LEU A 66 9.96 7.37 0.39
CA LEU A 66 9.50 8.54 1.13
C LEU A 66 10.52 8.93 2.21
N PRO A 67 10.48 10.17 2.74
CA PRO A 67 11.43 10.63 3.76
C PRO A 67 11.58 9.70 4.96
N THR A 68 10.49 9.08 5.39
CA THR A 68 10.45 8.24 6.59
C THR A 68 10.42 6.75 6.29
N THR A 69 10.18 6.34 5.04
CA THR A 69 9.91 4.94 4.72
C THR A 69 10.31 4.61 3.30
N HIS A 70 11.05 3.51 3.16
CA HIS A 70 11.40 2.92 1.89
C HIS A 70 10.85 1.49 1.84
N ARG A 71 9.90 1.21 0.94
CA ARG A 71 9.30 -0.13 0.80
C ARG A 71 9.16 -0.55 -0.64
N LYS A 72 9.39 -1.84 -0.88
CA LYS A 72 9.18 -2.53 -2.15
C LYS A 72 8.06 -3.55 -2.01
N PHE A 73 7.21 -3.61 -3.03
CA PHE A 73 6.08 -4.53 -3.10
C PHE A 73 6.13 -5.29 -4.41
N GLU A 74 5.93 -6.61 -4.38
CA GLU A 74 5.88 -7.39 -5.61
C GLU A 74 4.64 -7.02 -6.42
N ARG A 75 4.82 -6.59 -7.67
CA ARG A 75 3.75 -6.12 -8.58
C ARG A 75 2.61 -7.13 -8.69
N LYS A 76 2.92 -8.43 -8.74
CA LYS A 76 1.93 -9.53 -8.82
C LYS A 76 0.99 -9.60 -7.62
N MET A 77 1.41 -9.14 -6.45
CA MET A 77 0.62 -9.16 -5.22
C MET A 77 -0.29 -7.94 -5.10
N ILE A 78 0.01 -6.86 -5.83
CA ILE A 78 -0.74 -5.61 -5.78
C ILE A 78 -2.03 -5.77 -6.59
N GLN A 79 -3.14 -5.39 -5.98
CA GLN A 79 -4.44 -5.32 -6.62
C GLN A 79 -4.69 -3.92 -7.19
N SER A 80 -4.40 -2.89 -6.40
CA SER A 80 -4.59 -1.49 -6.80
C SER A 80 -3.76 -0.55 -5.94
N VAL A 81 -3.46 0.62 -6.48
CA VAL A 81 -2.83 1.74 -5.78
C VAL A 81 -3.78 2.93 -5.84
N ALA A 82 -4.03 3.61 -4.73
CA ALA A 82 -4.94 4.76 -4.69
C ALA A 82 -4.37 5.89 -3.84
N LEU A 83 -4.64 7.13 -4.22
CA LEU A 83 -4.39 8.29 -3.38
C LEU A 83 -5.69 8.71 -2.70
N LYS A 84 -5.75 8.62 -1.37
CA LYS A 84 -6.93 9.00 -0.59
C LYS A 84 -6.59 10.09 0.41
N LYS A 85 -7.44 11.11 0.49
CA LYS A 85 -7.38 12.11 1.55
C LYS A 85 -8.03 11.53 2.81
N LYS A 86 -7.27 11.42 3.91
CA LYS A 86 -7.79 10.95 5.20
C LYS A 86 -7.69 12.03 6.26
N LYS A 87 -8.76 12.15 7.04
CA LYS A 87 -8.80 13.02 8.23
C LYS A 87 -7.99 12.40 9.36
N LEU A 88 -7.30 13.23 10.13
CA LEU A 88 -6.52 12.77 11.28
C LEU A 88 -7.43 12.71 12.50
N ILE A 89 -7.80 11.50 12.92
CA ILE A 89 -8.77 11.28 14.00
C ILE A 89 -8.26 11.87 15.32
N LEU A 90 -6.98 11.72 15.63
CA LEU A 90 -6.44 12.11 16.93
C LEU A 90 -6.46 13.64 17.15
N PRO A 91 -5.96 14.48 16.22
CA PRO A 91 -6.16 15.94 16.31
C PRO A 91 -7.63 16.36 16.33
N LEU A 92 -8.50 15.65 15.59
CA LEU A 92 -9.92 15.96 15.50
C LEU A 92 -10.66 15.68 16.83
N LEU A 93 -10.34 14.57 17.49
CA LEU A 93 -10.88 14.23 18.81
C LEU A 93 -10.35 15.19 19.88
N VAL A 94 -9.04 15.41 19.91
CA VAL A 94 -8.42 16.31 20.91
C VAL A 94 -8.98 17.71 20.75
N GLY A 95 -8.97 18.26 19.54
CA GLY A 95 -9.51 19.59 19.28
C GLY A 95 -11.02 19.71 19.55
N GLY A 96 -11.79 18.69 19.16
CA GLY A 96 -13.24 18.66 19.32
C GLY A 96 -13.72 18.47 20.75
N ILE A 97 -12.92 17.84 21.62
CA ILE A 97 -13.25 17.62 23.04
C ILE A 97 -12.63 18.70 23.91
N VAL A 98 -11.31 18.94 23.79
CA VAL A 98 -10.58 19.87 24.65
C VAL A 98 -11.00 21.32 24.40
N GLY A 99 -11.32 21.67 23.15
CA GLY A 99 -11.77 23.01 22.79
C GLY A 99 -13.01 23.43 23.58
N PRO A 100 -14.18 22.78 23.39
CA PRO A 100 -15.39 23.12 24.12
C PRO A 100 -15.22 23.06 25.65
N LEU A 101 -14.52 22.04 26.16
CA LEU A 101 -14.25 21.92 27.60
C LEU A 101 -13.45 23.09 28.15
N SER A 102 -12.47 23.60 27.41
CA SER A 102 -11.67 24.76 27.83
C SER A 102 -12.48 26.04 27.93
N LEU A 103 -13.46 26.25 27.04
CA LEU A 103 -14.40 27.38 27.13
C LEU A 103 -15.33 27.25 28.34
N VAL A 104 -15.87 26.05 28.58
CA VAL A 104 -16.72 25.81 29.76
C VAL A 104 -15.92 26.05 31.04
N ALA A 105 -14.70 25.52 31.13
CA ALA A 105 -13.83 25.65 32.29
C ALA A 105 -13.45 27.11 32.60
N ALA A 106 -13.26 27.94 31.57
CA ALA A 106 -13.08 29.39 31.72
C ALA A 106 -14.35 30.10 32.23
N ASN A 107 -15.52 29.73 31.72
CA ASN A 107 -16.79 30.36 32.11
C ASN A 107 -17.18 30.03 33.57
N ILE A 108 -16.90 28.81 34.04
CA ILE A 108 -17.15 28.43 35.45
C ILE A 108 -16.05 28.91 36.42
N GLY A 109 -15.01 29.59 35.92
CA GLY A 109 -13.91 30.11 36.73
C GLY A 109 -12.91 29.05 37.22
N SER A 110 -12.98 27.81 36.71
CA SER A 110 -12.03 26.74 37.05
C SER A 110 -10.63 27.00 36.50
N VAL A 111 -10.51 27.82 35.46
CA VAL A 111 -9.25 28.27 34.86
C VAL A 111 -9.39 29.75 34.50
N SER A 112 -8.28 30.49 34.44
CA SER A 112 -8.32 31.90 34.03
C SER A 112 -8.94 32.04 32.63
N LEU A 113 -9.70 33.11 32.42
CA LEU A 113 -10.39 33.37 31.15
C LEU A 113 -9.41 33.43 29.97
N PHE A 114 -8.23 34.02 30.20
CA PHE A 114 -7.17 34.08 29.19
C PHE A 114 -6.59 32.70 28.86
N THR A 115 -6.34 31.87 29.87
CA THR A 115 -5.83 30.50 29.67
C THR A 115 -6.85 29.64 28.94
N GLY A 116 -8.12 29.64 29.35
CA GLY A 116 -9.14 28.85 28.67
C GLY A 116 -9.37 29.29 27.22
N LEU A 117 -9.31 30.60 26.94
CA LEU A 117 -9.42 31.12 25.57
C LEU A 117 -8.21 30.75 24.71
N SER A 118 -6.99 30.77 25.26
CA SER A 118 -5.79 30.28 24.55
C SER A 118 -5.86 28.79 24.24
N LEU A 119 -6.35 27.97 25.18
CA LEU A 119 -6.55 26.53 24.99
C LEU A 119 -7.61 26.26 23.94
N PHE A 120 -8.70 27.05 23.93
CA PHE A 120 -9.76 26.94 22.93
C PHE A 120 -9.23 27.22 21.53
N ILE A 121 -8.43 28.28 21.35
CA ILE A 121 -7.83 28.61 20.05
C ILE A 121 -6.87 27.50 19.61
N GLY A 122 -5.99 27.04 20.50
CA GLY A 122 -5.05 25.94 20.20
C GLY A 122 -5.77 24.64 19.81
N ALA A 123 -6.82 24.27 20.55
CA ALA A 123 -7.65 23.11 20.27
C ALA A 123 -8.43 23.27 18.95
N SER A 124 -8.91 24.49 18.65
CA SER A 124 -9.59 24.78 17.37
C SER A 124 -8.64 24.65 16.18
N LEU A 125 -7.38 25.05 16.32
CA LEU A 125 -6.35 24.84 15.31
C LEU A 125 -6.07 23.35 15.11
N LEU A 126 -5.92 22.57 16.18
CA LEU A 126 -5.76 21.11 16.10
C LEU A 126 -6.96 20.44 15.41
N PHE A 127 -8.17 20.87 15.75
CA PHE A 127 -9.38 20.40 15.10
C PHE A 127 -9.36 20.71 13.60
N TYR A 128 -9.00 21.95 13.23
CA TYR A 128 -8.88 22.38 11.84
C TYR A 128 -7.87 21.51 11.08
N PHE A 129 -6.65 21.32 11.60
CA PHE A 129 -5.65 20.46 10.96
C PHE A 129 -6.12 19.01 10.85
N GLY A 130 -6.79 18.49 11.88
CA GLY A 130 -7.40 17.16 11.84
C GLY A 130 -8.46 17.03 10.75
N PHE A 131 -9.25 18.08 10.55
CA PHE A 131 -10.35 18.12 9.59
C PHE A 131 -9.87 18.28 8.15
N VAL A 132 -8.87 19.14 7.91
CA VAL A 132 -8.21 19.28 6.60
C VAL A 132 -7.61 17.93 6.18
N GLY A 133 -6.95 17.23 7.11
CA GLY A 133 -6.38 15.91 6.86
C GLY A 133 -5.18 15.92 5.91
N ASN A 134 -4.67 14.73 5.60
CA ASN A 134 -3.50 14.54 4.73
C ASN A 134 -3.78 13.49 3.64
N PHE A 135 -3.00 13.52 2.57
CA PHE A 135 -3.06 12.50 1.54
C PHE A 135 -2.29 11.25 1.97
N GLN A 136 -2.83 10.11 1.59
CA GLN A 136 -2.23 8.81 1.82
C GLN A 136 -2.26 7.98 0.55
N LEU A 137 -1.11 7.42 0.20
CA LEU A 137 -0.98 6.36 -0.79
C LEU A 137 -1.37 5.04 -0.16
N GLU A 138 -2.43 4.44 -0.67
CA GLU A 138 -2.92 3.14 -0.27
C GLU A 138 -2.53 2.11 -1.32
N VAL A 139 -1.72 1.13 -0.94
CA VAL A 139 -1.35 -0.02 -1.76
C VAL A 139 -2.15 -1.20 -1.24
N LYS A 140 -3.13 -1.65 -2.02
CA LYS A 140 -4.01 -2.77 -1.70
C LYS A 140 -3.49 -4.05 -2.34
N PHE A 141 -3.41 -5.11 -1.56
CA PHE A 141 -2.97 -6.43 -1.99
C PHE A 141 -4.14 -7.35 -2.32
N LYS A 142 -3.90 -8.34 -3.17
CA LYS A 142 -4.91 -9.36 -3.55
C LYS A 142 -5.41 -10.19 -2.36
N ASN A 143 -4.59 -10.35 -1.32
CA ASN A 143 -4.96 -11.04 -0.08
C ASN A 143 -5.79 -10.17 0.89
N GLY A 144 -6.14 -8.93 0.50
CA GLY A 144 -6.93 -8.00 1.32
C GLY A 144 -6.10 -7.12 2.27
N THR A 145 -4.77 -7.32 2.37
CA THR A 145 -3.91 -6.42 3.16
C THR A 145 -3.82 -5.05 2.49
N GLU A 146 -3.73 -3.99 3.29
CA GLU A 146 -3.56 -2.62 2.82
C GLU A 146 -2.35 -1.98 3.51
N ASN A 147 -1.42 -1.43 2.72
CA ASN A 147 -0.31 -0.63 3.22
C ASN A 147 -0.57 0.85 2.90
N GLN A 148 -0.45 1.71 3.91
CA GLN A 148 -0.77 3.14 3.80
C GLN A 148 0.46 3.98 4.09
N PHE A 149 0.76 4.93 3.21
CA PHE A 149 1.89 5.84 3.32
C PHE A 149 1.42 7.28 3.22
N PHE A 150 1.89 8.16 4.10
CA PHE A 150 1.57 9.57 4.02
C PHE A 150 2.35 10.23 2.88
N ILE A 151 1.65 11.02 2.05
CA ILE A 151 2.24 11.81 0.98
C ILE A 151 1.81 13.26 1.18
N GLU A 152 2.77 14.18 1.15
CA GLU A 152 2.53 15.62 1.37
C GLU A 152 2.17 16.37 0.09
N VAL A 153 2.39 15.76 -1.08
CA VAL A 153 2.20 16.37 -2.40
C VAL A 153 0.92 15.87 -3.06
N GLU A 154 0.00 16.78 -3.33
CA GLU A 154 -1.11 16.57 -4.26
C GLU A 154 -0.84 17.36 -5.55
N ASN A 155 -0.62 16.64 -6.65
CA ASN A 155 -0.48 17.21 -7.98
C ASN A 155 -1.31 16.38 -8.98
N ALA A 156 -1.75 16.96 -10.09
CA ALA A 156 -2.38 16.22 -11.17
C ALA A 156 -1.46 15.09 -11.68
N ASP A 157 -0.15 15.32 -11.65
CA ASP A 157 0.86 14.37 -12.13
C ASP A 157 0.90 13.08 -11.31
N ILE A 158 0.78 13.14 -9.97
CA ILE A 158 0.76 11.93 -9.14
C ILE A 158 -0.52 11.11 -9.36
N GLN A 159 -1.65 11.78 -9.60
CA GLN A 159 -2.91 11.11 -9.93
C GLN A 159 -2.81 10.40 -11.27
N TYR A 160 -2.22 11.05 -12.28
CA TYR A 160 -1.97 10.46 -13.58
C TYR A 160 -1.03 9.26 -13.49
N PHE A 161 0.07 9.37 -12.73
CA PHE A 161 0.98 8.25 -12.47
C PHE A 161 0.25 7.07 -11.83
N ILE A 162 -0.55 7.30 -10.79
CA ILE A 162 -1.32 6.23 -10.12
C ILE A 162 -2.32 5.57 -11.07
N GLN A 163 -2.96 6.34 -11.96
CA GLN A 163 -3.84 5.78 -12.99
C GLN A 163 -3.07 4.86 -13.93
N GLN A 164 -1.90 5.29 -14.44
CA GLN A 164 -1.05 4.47 -15.29
C GLN A 164 -0.60 3.18 -14.58
N VAL A 165 -0.15 3.29 -13.31
CA VAL A 165 0.23 2.14 -12.49
C VAL A 165 -0.92 1.14 -12.37
N ASN A 166 -2.14 1.60 -12.13
CA ASN A 166 -3.30 0.71 -12.06
C ASN A 166 -3.63 0.06 -13.41
N THR A 167 -3.56 0.80 -14.52
CA THR A 167 -3.74 0.23 -15.86
C THR A 167 -2.72 -0.87 -16.12
N GLU A 168 -1.45 -0.61 -15.80
CA GLU A 168 -0.34 -1.56 -15.92
C GLU A 168 -0.51 -2.79 -15.02
N ILE A 169 -1.03 -2.64 -13.80
CA ILE A 169 -1.33 -3.75 -12.91
C ILE A 169 -2.47 -4.61 -13.49
N VAL A 170 -3.54 -4.00 -14.00
CA VAL A 170 -4.69 -4.71 -14.58
C VAL A 170 -4.31 -5.45 -15.86
N VAL A 171 -3.59 -4.79 -16.78
CA VAL A 171 -3.11 -5.41 -18.03
C VAL A 171 -2.14 -6.54 -17.73
N GLY A 172 -1.20 -6.34 -16.80
CA GLY A 172 -0.27 -7.39 -16.36
C GLY A 172 -0.98 -8.60 -15.78
N ASN A 173 -2.05 -8.40 -15.02
CA ASN A 173 -2.85 -9.50 -14.47
C ASN A 173 -3.59 -10.29 -15.57
N SER A 174 -4.17 -9.61 -16.56
CA SER A 174 -4.91 -10.26 -17.66
C SER A 174 -4.06 -11.17 -18.55
N ARG A 175 -2.74 -10.93 -18.63
CA ARG A 175 -1.80 -11.78 -19.38
C ARG A 175 -1.31 -13.01 -18.60
N SER A 176 -1.63 -13.08 -17.31
CA SER A 176 -1.21 -14.14 -16.40
C SER A 176 -2.32 -15.11 -15.99
N SER A 177 -3.55 -14.85 -16.46
CA SER A 177 -4.74 -15.72 -16.33
C SER A 177 -4.93 -16.52 -17.62
#